data_AF-A0A6J7BIV1-F1
#
_entry.id   AF-A0A6J7BIV1-F1
#
_cell.length_a   1.000
_cell.length_b   1.000
_cell.length_c   1.000
_cell.angle_alpha   90.00
_cell.angle_beta   90.00
_cell.angle_gamma   90.00
#
_symmetry.space_group_name_H-M   'P 1'
#
loop_
_entity.id
_entity.type
_entity.pdbx_description
1 polymer ?
#
loop_
_entity_poly.entity_id
_entity_poly.type
_entity_poly.pdbx_seq_one_letter_code
_entity_poly.pdbx_strand_id
1 'polypeptide(L)'
;MGVVGILAPEKPSLLGLVECLAPVLVSGNTTVLVASQGAPLTAITFAEVLATSDLPAGVCNILTGIKDELAPWMASHMDVNAMDISGASKKSHAGLREAGADNLKRIFAFAENAKTQRMTSFLEAKTIWHTIGI
;
A
#
# COMPACT_ATOMS: atom_id res chain seq x y z
N MET A 1 -5.01 3.48 9.44
CA MET A 1 -3.73 4.20 9.29
C MET A 1 -3.95 5.56 8.66
N GLY A 2 -4.52 5.61 7.45
CA GLY A 2 -4.66 6.83 6.64
C GLY A 2 -4.31 6.53 5.18
N VAL A 3 -3.34 7.26 4.62
CA VAL A 3 -2.81 7.07 3.27
C VAL A 3 -1.71 6.01 3.27
N VAL A 4 -1.84 4.99 2.42
CA VAL A 4 -0.88 3.89 2.28
C VAL A 4 -0.26 3.88 0.88
N GLY A 5 1.06 3.89 0.83
CA GLY A 5 1.82 3.67 -0.40
C GLY A 5 1.97 2.17 -0.69
N ILE A 6 1.79 1.73 -1.93
CA ILE A 6 1.95 0.31 -2.30
C ILE A 6 2.88 0.17 -3.49
N LEU A 7 3.86 -0.74 -3.39
CA LEU A 7 4.63 -1.22 -4.54
C LEU A 7 4.13 -2.62 -4.90
N ALA A 8 3.38 -2.73 -6.00
CA ALA A 8 2.81 -4.01 -6.42
C ALA A 8 3.89 -4.96 -6.96
N PRO A 9 3.85 -6.28 -6.72
CA PRO A 9 4.81 -7.24 -7.28
C PRO A 9 4.84 -7.24 -8.82
N GLU A 10 5.97 -7.62 -9.41
CA GLU A 10 6.10 -7.71 -10.88
C GLU A 10 5.28 -8.86 -11.47
N LYS A 11 5.24 -10.01 -10.78
CA LYS A 11 4.54 -11.22 -11.21
C LYS A 11 3.92 -11.95 -10.01
N PRO A 12 2.72 -12.53 -10.15
CA PRO A 12 1.74 -12.28 -11.22
C PRO A 12 1.17 -10.85 -11.13
N SER A 13 1.08 -10.12 -12.24
CA SER A 13 0.79 -8.66 -12.24
C SER A 13 -0.59 -8.32 -11.63
N LEU A 14 -1.68 -8.92 -12.11
CA LEU A 14 -3.02 -8.64 -11.56
C LEU A 14 -3.18 -9.15 -10.14
N LEU A 15 -2.88 -10.44 -9.94
CA LEU A 15 -3.11 -11.08 -8.64
C LEU A 15 -2.25 -10.44 -7.57
N GLY A 16 -0.97 -10.19 -7.85
CA GLY A 16 -0.08 -9.49 -6.92
C GLY A 16 -0.58 -8.09 -6.59
N LEU A 17 -1.07 -7.33 -7.57
CA LEU A 17 -1.68 -6.02 -7.34
C LEU A 17 -2.89 -6.13 -6.39
N VAL A 18 -3.82 -7.03 -6.68
CA VAL A 18 -5.05 -7.20 -5.89
C VAL A 18 -4.74 -7.70 -4.47
N GLU A 19 -3.79 -8.62 -4.31
CA GLU A 19 -3.34 -9.13 -3.01
C GLU A 19 -2.71 -8.05 -2.12
N CYS A 20 -2.13 -7.00 -2.71
CA CYS A 20 -1.62 -5.86 -1.96
C CYS A 20 -2.72 -4.84 -1.68
N LEU A 21 -3.57 -4.59 -2.68
CA LEU A 21 -4.58 -3.55 -2.64
C LEU A 21 -5.74 -3.89 -1.69
N ALA A 22 -6.29 -5.10 -1.79
CA ALA A 22 -7.50 -5.48 -1.06
C ALA A 22 -7.35 -5.36 0.47
N PRO A 23 -6.24 -5.81 1.11
CA PRO A 23 -6.03 -5.63 2.55
C PRO A 23 -5.99 -4.17 3.01
N VAL A 24 -5.49 -3.25 2.17
CA VAL A 24 -5.41 -1.83 2.46
C VAL A 24 -6.80 -1.18 2.37
N LEU A 25 -7.57 -1.51 1.33
CA LEU A 25 -8.92 -0.98 1.16
C LEU A 25 -9.90 -1.48 2.22
N VAL A 26 -9.89 -2.79 2.51
CA VAL A 26 -10.82 -3.39 3.50
C VAL A 26 -10.57 -2.88 4.92
N SER A 27 -9.36 -2.41 5.22
CA SER A 27 -8.99 -1.78 6.49
C SER A 27 -9.36 -0.29 6.58
N GLY A 28 -10.05 0.25 5.57
CA GLY A 28 -10.55 1.62 5.54
C GLY A 28 -9.50 2.68 5.20
N ASN A 29 -8.40 2.28 4.55
CA ASN A 29 -7.35 3.19 4.13
C ASN A 29 -7.52 3.62 2.67
N THR A 30 -6.91 4.75 2.31
CA THR A 30 -6.73 5.16 0.92
C THR A 30 -5.34 4.76 0.44
N THR A 31 -5.15 4.61 -0.87
CA THR A 31 -3.87 4.12 -1.41
C THR A 31 -3.36 4.89 -2.61
N VAL A 32 -2.03 4.98 -2.68
CA VAL A 32 -1.27 5.32 -3.90
C VAL A 32 -0.42 4.10 -4.25
N LEU A 33 -0.82 3.40 -5.30
CA LEU A 33 -0.22 2.14 -5.73
C LEU A 33 0.63 2.36 -6.99
N VAL A 34 1.89 1.92 -6.97
CA VAL A 34 2.73 1.81 -8.15
C VAL A 34 2.62 0.40 -8.70
N ALA A 35 2.16 0.29 -9.95
CA ALA A 35 1.92 -0.97 -10.64
C ALA A 35 3.22 -1.72 -10.98
N SER A 36 3.07 -2.96 -11.47
CA SER A 36 4.15 -3.72 -12.09
C SER A 36 4.78 -2.92 -13.23
N GLN A 37 6.11 -2.74 -13.21
CA GLN A 37 6.83 -1.98 -14.24
C GLN A 37 6.90 -2.77 -15.55
N GLY A 38 7.07 -4.10 -15.48
CA GLY A 38 7.15 -4.96 -16.65
C GLY A 38 5.80 -5.32 -17.27
N ALA A 39 4.70 -5.21 -16.51
CA ALA A 39 3.35 -5.54 -16.98
C ALA A 39 2.28 -4.56 -16.47
N PRO A 40 2.36 -3.25 -16.82
CA PRO A 40 1.49 -2.20 -16.28
C PRO A 40 0.08 -2.20 -16.87
N LEU A 41 -0.11 -2.72 -18.10
CA LEU A 41 -1.40 -2.68 -18.81
C LEU A 41 -2.53 -3.32 -17.99
N THR A 42 -2.22 -4.36 -17.24
CA THR A 42 -3.19 -5.05 -16.38
C THR A 42 -3.71 -4.15 -15.26
N ALA A 43 -2.85 -3.31 -14.68
CA ALA A 43 -3.26 -2.34 -13.68
C ALA A 43 -4.11 -1.21 -14.29
N ILE A 44 -3.77 -0.78 -15.51
CA ILE A 44 -4.53 0.23 -16.25
C ILE A 44 -5.94 -0.26 -16.56
N THR A 45 -6.09 -1.47 -17.10
CA THR A 45 -7.42 -2.07 -17.34
C THR A 45 -8.19 -2.28 -16.03
N PHE A 46 -7.50 -2.66 -14.96
CA PHE A 46 -8.14 -2.79 -13.65
C PHE A 46 -8.66 -1.45 -13.09
N ALA A 47 -8.06 -0.32 -13.48
CA ALA A 47 -8.56 1.00 -13.10
C ALA A 47 -9.98 1.27 -13.65
N GLU A 48 -10.31 0.76 -14.85
CA GLU A 48 -11.67 0.85 -15.41
C GLU A 48 -12.67 0.04 -14.56
N VAL A 49 -12.26 -1.13 -14.08
CA VAL A 49 -13.06 -1.93 -13.16
C VAL A 49 -13.33 -1.14 -11.87
N LEU A 50 -12.30 -0.53 -11.28
CA LEU A 50 -12.49 0.31 -10.09
C LEU A 50 -13.41 1.50 -10.34
N ALA A 51 -13.27 2.18 -11.48
CA ALA A 51 -14.10 3.31 -11.87
C ALA A 51 -15.58 2.96 -12.05
N THR A 52 -15.87 1.71 -12.46
CA THR A 52 -17.24 1.19 -12.65
C THR A 52 -17.80 0.48 -11.40
N SER A 53 -17.03 0.41 -10.31
CA SER A 53 -17.41 -0.30 -9.06
C SER A 53 -17.88 0.64 -7.94
N ASP A 54 -18.26 1.88 -8.26
CA ASP A 54 -18.67 2.91 -7.29
C ASP A 54 -17.63 3.20 -6.19
N LEU A 55 -16.34 2.97 -6.47
CA LEU A 55 -15.27 3.30 -5.54
C LEU A 55 -15.15 4.83 -5.43
N PRO A 56 -15.25 5.43 -4.23
CA PRO A 56 -15.14 6.87 -4.09
C PRO A 56 -13.80 7.41 -4.63
N ALA A 57 -13.84 8.58 -5.26
CA ALA A 57 -12.67 9.22 -5.83
C ALA A 57 -11.56 9.40 -4.78
N GLY A 58 -10.32 9.09 -5.17
CA GLY A 58 -9.14 9.21 -4.30
C GLY A 58 -8.90 8.02 -3.37
N VAL A 59 -9.82 7.06 -3.26
CA VAL A 59 -9.61 5.86 -2.42
C VAL A 59 -8.52 4.95 -2.99
N CYS A 60 -8.49 4.74 -4.30
CA CYS A 60 -7.44 3.99 -4.99
C CYS A 60 -6.86 4.81 -6.13
N ASN A 61 -5.56 5.14 -6.03
CA ASN A 61 -4.82 5.88 -7.05
C ASN A 61 -3.73 4.95 -7.61
N ILE A 62 -3.71 4.74 -8.92
CA ILE A 62 -2.74 3.83 -9.58
C ILE A 62 -1.76 4.67 -10.40
N LEU A 63 -0.47 4.46 -10.15
CA LEU A 63 0.65 5.03 -10.88
C LEU A 63 1.37 3.93 -11.66
N THR A 64 1.83 4.26 -12.86
CA THR A 64 2.73 3.43 -13.66
C THR A 64 4.06 4.16 -13.81
N GLY A 65 5.17 3.42 -13.86
CA GLY A 65 6.50 4.01 -13.97
C GLY A 65 7.60 3.14 -13.38
N ILE A 66 8.79 3.74 -13.24
CA ILE A 66 9.97 3.08 -12.68
C ILE A 66 9.88 3.12 -11.16
N LYS A 67 9.77 1.95 -10.52
CA LYS A 67 9.59 1.86 -9.06
C LYS A 67 10.75 2.46 -8.28
N ASP A 68 11.98 2.25 -8.74
CA ASP A 68 13.16 2.75 -8.04
C ASP A 68 13.25 4.29 -8.07
N GLU A 69 12.56 4.94 -9.02
CA GLU A 69 12.42 6.40 -9.04
C GLU A 69 11.27 6.87 -8.14
N LEU A 70 10.13 6.18 -8.16
CA LEU A 70 8.92 6.61 -7.44
C LEU A 70 8.93 6.25 -5.95
N ALA A 71 9.54 5.12 -5.59
CA ALA A 71 9.50 4.58 -4.23
C ALA A 71 10.19 5.48 -3.19
N PRO A 72 11.38 6.08 -3.45
CA PRO A 72 12.01 6.99 -2.50
C PRO A 72 11.13 8.20 -2.18
N TRP A 73 10.50 8.81 -3.19
CA TRP A 73 9.59 9.94 -2.99
C TRP A 73 8.39 9.55 -2.12
N MET A 74 7.79 8.39 -2.39
CA MET A 74 6.68 7.88 -1.59
C MET A 74 7.09 7.56 -0.15
N ALA A 75 8.31 7.02 0.03
CA ALA A 75 8.87 6.71 1.34
C ALA A 75 9.22 7.98 2.14
N SER A 76 9.71 9.05 1.52
CA SER A 76 10.01 10.32 2.20
C SER A 76 8.81 11.26 2.33
N HIS A 77 7.68 10.96 1.67
CA HIS A 77 6.52 11.86 1.68
C HIS A 77 5.89 11.97 3.07
N MET A 78 5.77 13.18 3.60
CA MET A 78 5.30 13.43 4.97
C MET A 78 3.83 13.05 5.18
N ASP A 79 2.99 13.20 4.15
CA ASP A 79 1.55 12.86 4.22
C ASP A 79 1.22 11.38 3.91
N VAL A 80 2.21 10.55 3.60
CA VAL A 80 1.99 9.09 3.50
C VAL A 80 2.23 8.46 4.87
N ASN A 81 1.23 7.76 5.41
CA ASN A 81 1.26 7.24 6.77
C ASN A 81 1.91 5.85 6.87
N ALA A 82 1.81 5.04 5.81
CA ALA A 82 2.37 3.70 5.76
C ALA A 82 2.78 3.30 4.34
N MET A 83 3.62 2.28 4.22
CA MET A 83 4.02 1.74 2.93
C MET A 83 4.11 0.22 2.93
N ASP A 84 3.65 -0.38 1.84
CA ASP A 84 3.86 -1.77 1.50
C ASP A 84 4.93 -1.88 0.42
N ILE A 85 6.11 -2.37 0.81
CA ILE A 85 7.27 -2.50 -0.09
C ILE A 85 7.46 -3.94 -0.58
N SER A 86 6.44 -4.80 -0.48
CA SER A 86 6.57 -6.22 -0.85
C SER A 86 6.91 -6.44 -2.33
N GLY A 87 6.52 -5.51 -3.21
CA GLY A 87 6.89 -5.53 -4.62
C GLY A 87 8.19 -4.80 -4.97
N ALA A 88 8.97 -4.35 -3.97
CA ALA A 88 10.29 -3.78 -4.15
C ALA A 88 11.40 -4.84 -4.15
N SER A 89 12.59 -4.47 -4.62
CA SER A 89 13.75 -5.35 -4.47
C SER A 89 14.18 -5.41 -2.99
N LYS A 90 14.59 -6.58 -2.51
CA LYS A 90 15.10 -6.72 -1.12
C LYS A 90 16.28 -5.79 -0.83
N LYS A 91 17.05 -5.39 -1.86
CA LYS A 91 18.17 -4.45 -1.75
C LYS A 91 17.71 -3.03 -1.43
N SER A 92 16.55 -2.59 -1.94
CA SER A 92 16.03 -1.24 -1.67
C SER A 92 15.29 -1.13 -0.33
N HIS A 93 14.97 -2.24 0.34
CA HIS A 93 14.24 -2.24 1.61
C HIS A 93 14.87 -1.40 2.73
N ALA A 94 16.21 -1.38 2.83
CA ALA A 94 16.91 -0.59 3.83
C ALA A 94 16.77 0.91 3.54
N GLY A 95 17.07 1.32 2.30
CA GLY A 95 16.97 2.72 1.88
C GLY A 95 15.54 3.27 1.94
N LEU A 96 14.52 2.45 1.62
CA LEU A 96 13.12 2.88 1.77
C LEU A 96 12.73 3.09 3.23
N ARG A 97 13.24 2.25 4.16
CA ARG A 97 13.01 2.45 5.60
C ARG A 97 13.72 3.68 6.14
N GLU A 98 14.94 3.93 5.66
CA GLU A 98 15.71 5.12 6.00
C GLU A 98 14.99 6.39 5.49
N ALA A 99 14.53 6.41 4.25
CA ALA A 99 13.78 7.54 3.69
C ALA A 99 12.47 7.84 4.44
N GLY A 100 11.84 6.83 5.03
CA GLY A 100 10.64 6.99 5.87
C GLY A 100 10.90 7.34 7.33
N ALA A 101 12.15 7.50 7.75
CA ALA A 101 12.49 7.71 9.15
C ALA A 101 12.03 9.08 9.67
N ASP A 102 12.00 10.12 8.82
CA ASP A 102 11.70 11.50 9.22
C ASP A 102 10.30 11.66 9.84
N ASN A 103 9.31 10.89 9.40
CA ASN A 103 7.98 10.84 10.01
C ASN A 103 7.65 9.50 10.68
N LEU A 104 8.67 8.68 10.94
CA LEU A 104 8.55 7.33 11.51
C LEU A 104 7.50 6.49 10.76
N LYS A 105 7.51 6.56 9.42
CA LYS A 105 6.55 5.86 8.57
C LYS A 105 6.59 4.37 8.83
N ARG A 106 5.41 3.75 8.91
CA ARG A 106 5.33 2.30 9.02
C ARG A 106 5.52 1.64 7.66
N ILE A 107 6.64 0.94 7.50
CA ILE A 107 7.05 0.34 6.23
C ILE A 107 7.16 -1.18 6.39
N PHE A 108 6.25 -1.89 5.72
CA PHE A 108 6.10 -3.34 5.82
C PHE A 108 6.56 -4.05 4.55
N ALA A 109 7.12 -5.24 4.72
CA ALA A 109 7.41 -6.16 3.63
C ALA A 109 6.85 -7.53 3.99
N PHE A 110 5.96 -8.06 3.16
CA PHE A 110 5.29 -9.34 3.40
C PHE A 110 5.88 -10.39 2.46
N ALA A 111 6.21 -11.57 3.03
CA ALA A 111 6.70 -12.71 2.26
C ALA A 111 5.57 -13.55 1.66
N GLU A 112 4.39 -13.51 2.29
CA GLU A 112 3.20 -14.25 1.90
C GLU A 112 2.03 -13.29 1.71
N ASN A 113 1.35 -13.41 0.57
CA ASN A 113 0.34 -12.46 0.15
C ASN A 113 -1.07 -12.75 0.71
N ALA A 114 -1.36 -14.00 1.10
CA ALA A 114 -2.69 -14.47 1.51
C ALA A 114 -2.83 -14.67 3.03
N LYS A 115 -2.30 -13.76 3.85
CA LYS A 115 -2.43 -13.78 5.31
C LYS A 115 -3.14 -12.54 5.84
N THR A 116 -4.01 -12.74 6.83
CA THR A 116 -4.73 -11.66 7.54
C THR A 116 -3.79 -10.65 8.21
N GLN A 117 -2.53 -11.03 8.44
CA GLN A 117 -1.49 -10.14 8.94
C GLN A 117 -1.35 -8.85 8.11
N ARG A 118 -1.52 -8.93 6.79
CA ARG A 118 -1.43 -7.75 5.93
C ARG A 118 -2.54 -6.74 6.23
N MET A 119 -3.76 -7.22 6.48
CA MET A 119 -4.88 -6.37 6.90
C MET A 119 -4.61 -5.73 8.27
N THR A 120 -4.19 -6.53 9.26
CA THR A 120 -3.98 -6.04 10.62
C THR A 120 -2.80 -5.07 10.74
N SER A 121 -1.79 -5.18 9.87
CA SER A 121 -0.65 -4.26 9.81
C SER A 121 -1.04 -2.83 9.38
N PHE A 122 -2.18 -2.66 8.71
CA PHE A 122 -2.73 -1.36 8.31
C PHE A 122 -3.90 -0.88 9.17
N LEU A 123 -4.09 -1.50 10.34
CA LEU A 123 -5.02 -1.03 11.37
C LEU A 123 -4.27 -0.27 12.46
N GLU A 124 -5.03 0.54 13.21
CA GLU A 124 -4.54 1.24 14.38
C GLU A 124 -5.41 0.96 15.58
N ALA A 125 -4.79 0.50 16.66
CA ALA A 125 -5.49 0.28 17.91
C ALA A 125 -5.68 1.62 18.62
N LYS A 126 -6.93 2.09 18.65
CA LYS A 126 -7.33 3.20 19.51
C LYS A 126 -8.09 2.65 20.71
N THR A 127 -7.39 2.45 21.83
CA THR A 127 -8.01 2.02 23.08
C THR A 127 -8.78 3.19 23.69
N ILE A 128 -10.10 3.01 23.88
CA ILE A 128 -10.98 4.01 24.49
C ILE A 128 -11.49 3.43 25.80
N TRP A 129 -11.30 4.17 26.88
CA TRP A 129 -11.78 3.79 28.21
C TRP A 129 -13.14 4.45 28.45
N HIS A 130 -14.14 3.64 28.75
CA HIS A 130 -15.47 4.11 29.13
C HIS A 130 -15.75 3.68 30.57
N THR A 131 -16.42 4.53 31.34
CA THR A 131 -16.86 4.17 32.68
C THR A 131 -17.88 3.03 32.59
N ILE A 132 -17.63 1.95 33.32
CA ILE A 132 -18.60 0.87 33.50
C ILE A 132 -19.18 1.05 34.91
N GLY A 133 -20.50 1.28 34.99
CA GLY A 133 -21.20 1.38 36.28
C GLY A 133 -21.10 0.05 37.03
N ILE A 134 -20.82 0.13 38.34
CA ILE A 134 -20.91 -1.01 39.27
C ILE A 134 -22.37 -1.22 39.64
#